data_AF-A0A534P1S0-F1
#
_entry.id   AF-A0A534P1S0-F1
#
_cell.length_a   1.000
_cell.length_b   1.000
_cell.length_c   1.000
_cell.angle_alpha   90.00
_cell.angle_beta   90.00
_cell.angle_gamma   90.00
#
_symmetry.space_group_name_H-M   'P 1'
#
loop_
_entity.id
_entity.type
_entity.pdbx_description
1 polymer ?
#
loop_
_entity_poly.entity_id
_entity_poly.type
_entity_poly.pdbx_seq_one_letter_code
_entity_poly.pdbx_strand_id
1 'polypeptide(L)' 'MEHRQFGRSGLRVSALSLGAMTFGEARGFMKGVHSDDAESRRVFDAALD' A
#
# COMPACT_ATOMS: atom_id res chain seq x y z
N MET A 1 5.17 -14.97 -1.34
CA MET A 1 3.79 -14.44 -1.39
C MET A 1 2.93 -15.22 -2.39
N GLU A 2 1.70 -15.61 -2.01
CA GLU A 2 0.75 -16.31 -2.91
C GLU A 2 0.14 -15.33 -3.92
N HIS A 3 0.11 -15.69 -5.22
CA HIS A 3 -0.43 -14.85 -6.29
C HIS A 3 -1.67 -15.46 -6.97
N ARG A 4 -2.75 -14.68 -7.06
CA ARG A 4 -4.06 -15.06 -7.61
C ARG A 4 -4.44 -14.21 -8.83
N GLN A 5 -5.30 -14.76 -9.69
CA GLN A 5 -5.81 -14.03 -10.85
C GLN A 5 -6.83 -12.98 -10.41
N PHE A 6 -6.67 -11.74 -10.88
CA PHE A 6 -7.59 -10.67 -10.57
C PHE A 6 -8.74 -10.62 -11.58
N GLY A 7 -9.79 -11.39 -11.31
CA GLY A 7 -10.97 -11.47 -12.17
C GLY A 7 -10.61 -11.83 -13.63
N ARG A 8 -11.15 -11.09 -14.59
CA ARG A 8 -10.89 -11.28 -16.03
C ARG A 8 -9.79 -10.37 -16.60
N SER A 9 -9.04 -9.69 -15.75
CA SER A 9 -8.04 -8.68 -16.17
C SER A 9 -6.77 -9.28 -16.79
N GLY A 10 -6.51 -10.58 -16.57
CA GLY A 10 -5.23 -11.21 -16.93
C GLY A 10 -4.09 -10.91 -15.95
N LEU A 11 -4.31 -10.03 -14.96
CA LEU A 11 -3.31 -9.74 -13.94
C LEU A 11 -3.25 -10.84 -12.89
N ARG A 12 -2.03 -11.13 -12.43
CA ARG A 12 -1.77 -11.90 -11.21
C ARG A 12 -1.32 -10.95 -10.12
N VAL A 13 -2.01 -10.95 -8.99
CA VAL A 13 -1.75 -10.08 -7.83
C VAL A 13 -1.54 -10.92 -6.58
N SER A 14 -0.87 -10.39 -5.57
CA SER A 14 -0.77 -11.03 -4.27
C SER A 14 -2.15 -11.21 -3.63
N ALA A 15 -2.32 -12.26 -2.82
CA ALA A 15 -3.58 -12.49 -2.10
C ALA A 15 -3.86 -11.41 -1.03
N LEU A 16 -2.81 -10.72 -0.55
CA LEU A 16 -2.88 -9.59 0.37
C LEU A 16 -2.25 -8.37 -0.31
N SER A 17 -2.92 -7.22 -0.24
CA SER A 17 -2.45 -5.96 -0.82
C SER A 17 -2.11 -4.95 0.27
N LEU A 18 -1.05 -4.16 0.06
CA LEU A 18 -0.71 -3.04 0.92
C LEU A 18 -1.57 -1.82 0.59
N GLY A 19 -2.34 -1.34 1.57
CA GLY A 19 -3.02 -0.05 1.48
C GLY A 19 -2.05 1.09 1.81
N ALA A 20 -2.06 2.17 1.01
CA ALA A 20 -1.16 3.32 1.17
C ALA A 20 -1.91 4.63 1.53
N MET A 21 -3.11 4.52 2.08
CA MET A 21 -3.98 5.67 2.37
C MET A 21 -3.33 6.70 3.31
N THR A 22 -2.47 6.24 4.22
CA THR A 22 -1.79 7.07 5.23
C THR A 22 -0.34 7.39 4.85
N PHE A 23 0.12 7.04 3.65
CA PHE A 23 1.48 7.36 3.24
C PHE A 23 1.55 8.81 2.76
N GLY A 24 2.44 9.59 3.37
CA GLY A 24 2.59 11.01 3.09
C GLY A 24 1.39 11.85 3.55
N GLU A 25 1.50 13.16 3.47
CA GLU A 25 0.48 14.07 4.01
C GLU A 25 -0.79 14.12 3.16
N ALA A 26 -1.93 13.89 3.80
CA ALA A 26 -3.24 14.05 3.19
C ALA A 26 -3.63 15.54 3.08
N ARG A 27 -4.10 15.95 1.89
CA ARG A 27 -4.57 17.32 1.64
C ARG A 27 -6.06 17.55 1.96
N GLY A 28 -6.75 16.52 2.47
CA GLY A 28 -8.20 16.51 2.67
C GLY A 28 -8.61 16.20 4.11
N PHE A 29 -9.68 15.41 4.28
CA PHE A 29 -10.29 15.12 5.59
C PHE A 29 -9.38 14.36 6.57
N MET A 30 -8.30 13.73 6.10
CA MET A 30 -7.31 13.04 6.94
C MET A 30 -6.04 13.85 7.21
N LYS A 31 -6.08 15.18 7.03
CA LYS A 31 -4.92 16.04 7.33
C LYS A 31 -4.43 15.79 8.76
N GLY A 32 -3.12 15.57 8.92
CA GLY A 32 -2.50 15.24 10.21
C GLY A 32 -2.62 13.77 10.63
N VAL A 33 -3.28 12.92 9.84
CA VAL A 33 -3.33 11.46 10.02
C VAL A 33 -2.53 10.81 8.89
N HIS A 34 -1.21 10.85 9.02
CA HIS A 34 -0.29 10.31 8.02
C HIS A 34 0.99 9.75 8.66
N SER A 35 1.70 8.92 7.90
CA SER A 35 3.10 8.56 8.11
C SER A 35 3.95 9.46 7.21
N ASP A 36 5.09 9.91 7.72
CA ASP A 36 6.06 10.65 6.89
C ASP A 36 6.67 9.75 5.80
N ASP A 37 7.41 10.35 4.86
CA ASP A 37 7.97 9.63 3.73
C ASP A 37 8.94 8.51 4.16
N ALA A 38 9.67 8.70 5.28
CA ALA A 38 10.66 7.74 5.75
C ALA A 38 10.00 6.50 6.38
N GLU A 39 8.96 6.68 7.19
CA GLU A 39 8.16 5.57 7.73
C GLU A 39 7.36 4.89 6.61
N SER A 40 6.72 5.66 5.74
CA SER A 40 6.00 5.12 4.58
C SER A 40 6.91 4.22 3.73
N ARG A 41 8.16 4.65 3.52
CA ARG A 41 9.15 3.85 2.80
C ARG A 41 9.51 2.55 3.55
N ARG A 42 9.72 2.61 4.86
CA ARG A 42 10.01 1.43 5.68
C ARG A 42 8.89 0.41 5.63
N VAL A 43 7.63 0.84 5.74
CA VAL A 43 6.46 -0.03 5.64
C VAL A 43 6.33 -0.63 4.23
N PHE A 44 6.60 0.16 3.18
CA PHE A 44 6.60 -0.34 1.81
C PHE A 44 7.63 -1.45 1.60
N ASP A 45 8.87 -1.23 2.02
CA ASP A 45 9.95 -2.21 1.86
C ASP A 45 9.62 -3.49 2.66
N ALA A 46 9.11 -3.38 3.89
CA ALA A 46 8.69 -4.51 4.71
C ALA A 46 7.50 -5.31 4.12
N ALA A 47 6.65 -4.68 3.29
CA ALA A 47 5.54 -5.37 2.64
C ALA A 47 5.95 -6.18 1.41
N LEU A 48 7.17 -5.97 0.89
CA LEU A 48 7.72 -6.68 -0.26
C LEU A 48 8.53 -7.92 0.14
N ASP A 49 9.02 -7.97 1.38
CA ASP A 49 9.71 -9.12 1.97
C ASP A 49 8.76 -10.31 2.18
#